data_AF-A0A3L6N6D0-F1
#
_entry.id   AF-A0A3L6N6D0-F1
#
_cell.length_a   1.000
_cell.length_b   1.000
_cell.length_c   1.000
_cell.angle_alpha   90.00
_cell.angle_beta   90.00
_cell.angle_gamma   90.00
#
_symmetry.space_group_name_H-M   'P 1'
#
loop_
_entity.id
_entity.type
_entity.pdbx_description
1 polymer ?
#
loop_
_entity_poly.entity_id
_entity_poly.type
_entity_poly.pdbx_seq_one_letter_code
_entity_poly.pdbx_strand_id
1 'polypeptide(L)'
;MKSFYNLALCLGALFNAATAIPPEQQGQQPGKFAAAPPVGSNPIDRKGWTVKCSSQASNYPCGRAIDGDKNTFWQTPYGTTNTPPPHTITIDMKQTQYVSGLQITPRQDGNTRNWIGRHEVYLSSDGTNWGKPVAFGTYWGDKYPWITNFETQPARYLRFVALSNVNPDYPWIAIADFVVYNALKYSPPAKGLGKWGPTLDFPVIPVAGAVEPVSGKVVIWSAYRYDAFQGTTPRGGFTLTSIWDPKTNVISNRNVSNNHHDMFCPGISMDGEGQIVVTGGNDAKKTTILMPDGNWVPGPDMQIARGYQSSATCSDGRVFTIGGSWSGPRGGKNGEIYDPKAKTWTSLPKCLVGPMLTKDKEGVYKADNHAWLFGWKKNR
;
A
#
# COMPACT_ATOMS: atom_id res chain seq x y z
N MET A 1 -38.70 -31.97 -39.46
CA MET A 1 -38.62 -31.83 -37.99
C MET A 1 -37.53 -30.82 -37.68
N LYS A 2 -37.87 -29.80 -36.90
CA LYS A 2 -37.07 -28.60 -36.58
C LYS A 2 -36.02 -28.89 -35.50
N SER A 3 -34.85 -28.26 -35.63
CA SER A 3 -34.06 -27.53 -34.60
C SER A 3 -32.56 -27.75 -34.80
N PHE A 4 -31.86 -26.78 -35.39
CA PHE A 4 -31.29 -25.58 -34.76
C PHE A 4 -29.91 -25.87 -34.15
N TYR A 5 -28.88 -25.61 -34.97
CA TYR A 5 -27.52 -25.32 -34.54
C TYR A 5 -27.55 -24.06 -33.66
N ASN A 6 -27.28 -24.20 -32.37
CA ASN A 6 -27.02 -23.05 -31.51
C ASN A 6 -25.52 -22.71 -31.55
N LEU A 7 -25.26 -21.64 -32.29
CA LEU A 7 -24.08 -20.82 -32.29
C LEU A 7 -23.92 -20.21 -30.88
N ALA A 8 -23.07 -20.81 -30.03
CA ALA A 8 -22.65 -20.16 -28.80
C ALA A 8 -21.60 -19.10 -29.15
N LEU A 9 -22.07 -17.85 -29.32
CA LEU A 9 -21.20 -16.69 -29.40
C LEU A 9 -20.29 -16.66 -28.16
N CYS A 10 -18.98 -16.68 -28.39
CA CYS A 10 -18.01 -16.15 -27.44
C CYS A 10 -18.27 -14.64 -27.30
N LEU A 11 -19.21 -14.27 -26.44
CA LEU A 11 -19.20 -12.95 -25.83
C LEU A 11 -17.96 -12.91 -24.93
N GLY A 12 -16.87 -12.35 -25.47
CA GLY A 12 -15.78 -11.87 -24.66
C GLY A 12 -16.36 -10.97 -23.59
N ALA A 13 -16.19 -11.37 -22.33
CA ALA A 13 -16.45 -10.51 -21.19
C ALA A 13 -15.54 -9.29 -21.38
N LEU A 14 -16.16 -8.20 -21.84
CA LEU A 14 -15.62 -6.85 -21.76
C LEU A 14 -15.31 -6.62 -20.28
N PHE A 15 -14.03 -6.78 -19.92
CA PHE A 15 -13.50 -6.26 -18.67
C PHE A 15 -13.67 -4.74 -18.74
N ASN A 16 -14.78 -4.26 -18.21
CA ASN A 16 -15.00 -2.85 -17.99
C ASN A 16 -14.11 -2.45 -16.82
N ALA A 17 -12.92 -1.95 -17.15
CA ALA A 17 -12.04 -1.24 -16.23
C ALA A 17 -12.67 0.11 -15.88
N ALA A 18 -13.77 0.09 -15.11
CA ALA A 18 -14.47 1.28 -14.67
C ALA A 18 -15.44 0.96 -13.54
N THR A 19 -14.92 0.76 -12.34
CA THR A 19 -15.57 1.17 -11.09
C THR A 19 -14.50 1.29 -10.01
N ALA A 20 -13.74 2.39 -10.03
CA ALA A 20 -13.12 2.85 -8.80
C ALA A 20 -14.27 3.17 -7.83
N ILE A 21 -14.47 2.31 -6.83
CA ILE A 21 -15.43 2.51 -5.75
C ILE A 21 -15.10 3.89 -5.12
N PRO A 22 -16.07 4.80 -4.94
CA PRO A 22 -15.80 6.10 -4.35
C PRO A 22 -15.13 5.92 -2.98
N PRO A 23 -14.12 6.73 -2.60
CA PRO A 23 -13.55 6.64 -1.26
C PRO A 23 -14.66 6.94 -0.24
N GLU A 24 -15.12 5.91 0.49
CA GLU A 24 -16.11 6.09 1.55
C GLU A 24 -15.64 7.21 2.48
N GLN A 25 -16.55 8.15 2.78
CA GLN A 25 -16.34 9.34 3.60
C GLN A 25 -15.62 9.04 4.94
N GLN A 26 -15.71 7.81 5.44
CA GLN A 26 -15.17 7.35 6.72
C GLN A 26 -13.64 7.31 6.79
N GLY A 27 -12.94 6.99 5.71
CA GLY A 27 -11.46 6.95 5.70
C GLY A 27 -10.80 8.15 5.03
N GLN A 28 -11.51 9.28 4.88
CA GLN A 28 -10.95 10.55 4.38
C GLN A 28 -10.13 11.32 5.45
N GLN A 29 -9.82 10.69 6.59
CA GLN A 29 -9.14 11.36 7.69
C GLN A 29 -7.70 11.69 7.28
N PRO A 30 -7.31 12.98 7.27
CA PRO A 30 -5.98 13.39 6.83
C PRO A 30 -4.96 12.90 7.85
N GLY A 31 -4.14 11.95 7.43
CA GLY A 31 -2.88 11.67 8.08
C GLY A 31 -1.84 12.74 7.79
N LYS A 32 -0.66 12.63 8.40
CA LYS A 32 0.52 13.36 7.93
C LYS A 32 1.51 12.29 7.47
N PHE A 33 1.42 11.92 6.19
CA PHE A 33 2.46 11.09 5.60
C PHE A 33 3.81 11.78 5.80
N ALA A 34 4.67 11.14 6.57
CA ALA A 34 6.03 11.60 6.82
C ALA A 34 6.98 10.53 6.31
N ALA A 35 7.24 10.55 5.00
CA ALA A 35 8.39 9.86 4.44
C ALA A 35 9.63 10.75 4.55
N ALA A 36 10.77 10.11 4.71
CA ALA A 36 12.08 10.75 4.59
C ALA A 36 12.77 10.24 3.31
N PRO A 37 13.64 11.04 2.68
CA PRO A 37 14.53 10.54 1.65
C PRO A 37 15.47 9.45 2.22
N PRO A 38 16.14 8.66 1.37
CA PRO A 38 17.03 7.60 1.85
C PRO A 38 18.17 8.20 2.67
N VAL A 39 18.58 7.51 3.74
CA VAL A 39 19.70 7.94 4.60
C VAL A 39 20.94 8.21 3.73
N GLY A 40 21.60 9.35 3.96
CA GLY A 40 22.75 9.75 3.17
C GLY A 40 22.41 10.25 1.76
N SER A 41 21.19 10.76 1.56
CA SER A 41 20.78 11.46 0.34
C SER A 41 20.44 12.92 0.63
N ASN A 42 20.85 13.83 -0.26
CA ASN A 42 20.59 15.26 -0.15
C ASN A 42 19.83 15.77 -1.39
N PRO A 43 19.00 16.82 -1.27
CA PRO A 43 18.43 17.50 -2.43
C PRO A 43 19.53 17.97 -3.39
N ILE A 44 19.33 17.75 -4.69
CA ILE A 44 20.24 18.27 -5.71
C ILE A 44 19.94 19.76 -5.94
N ASP A 45 20.99 20.57 -6.08
CA ASP A 45 20.83 21.96 -6.53
C ASP A 45 20.25 22.00 -7.95
N ARG A 46 19.15 22.74 -8.09
CA ARG A 46 18.37 22.87 -9.32
C ARG A 46 18.93 23.93 -10.26
N LYS A 47 19.98 24.65 -9.84
CA LYS A 47 20.60 25.70 -10.65
C LYS A 47 21.04 25.15 -12.01
N GLY A 48 20.56 25.77 -13.08
CA GLY A 48 20.88 25.40 -14.47
C GLY A 48 20.08 24.22 -15.02
N TRP A 49 19.20 23.59 -14.22
CA TRP A 49 18.30 22.57 -14.74
C TRP A 49 17.40 23.13 -15.84
N THR A 50 17.03 22.26 -16.78
CA THR A 50 15.95 22.56 -17.73
C THR A 50 14.86 21.52 -17.60
N VAL A 51 13.61 21.95 -17.72
CA VAL A 51 12.44 21.10 -17.56
C VAL A 51 11.54 21.16 -18.79
N LYS A 52 10.98 20.01 -19.17
CA LYS A 52 9.99 19.87 -20.24
C LYS A 52 8.78 19.09 -19.73
N CYS A 53 7.60 19.68 -19.82
CA CYS A 53 6.33 19.03 -19.47
C CYS A 53 5.58 18.60 -20.73
N SER A 54 4.67 17.62 -20.62
CA SER A 54 3.79 17.20 -21.72
C SER A 54 2.91 18.35 -22.23
N SER A 55 2.40 19.15 -21.31
CA SER A 55 1.58 20.33 -21.57
C SER A 55 1.68 21.30 -20.39
N GLN A 56 1.26 22.55 -20.60
CA GLN A 56 1.20 23.56 -19.54
C GLN A 56 0.11 24.57 -19.84
N ALA A 57 -0.59 25.04 -18.80
CA ALA A 57 -1.43 26.23 -18.90
C ALA A 57 -0.55 27.48 -19.00
N SER A 58 -1.00 28.51 -19.72
CA SER A 58 -0.22 29.74 -19.98
C SER A 58 0.22 30.46 -18.71
N ASN A 59 -0.63 30.44 -17.68
CA ASN A 59 -0.39 31.05 -16.37
C ASN A 59 0.33 30.13 -15.37
N TYR A 60 0.53 28.84 -15.70
CA TYR A 60 1.17 27.85 -14.83
C TYR A 60 2.25 27.06 -15.58
N PRO A 61 3.31 27.74 -16.04
CA PRO A 61 4.35 27.12 -16.86
C PRO A 61 5.13 26.05 -16.09
N CYS A 62 5.69 25.09 -16.84
CA CYS A 62 6.43 23.94 -16.34
C CYS A 62 7.58 24.31 -15.38
N GLY A 63 8.25 25.44 -15.60
CA GLY A 63 9.35 25.91 -14.76
C GLY A 63 8.98 26.15 -13.30
N ARG A 64 7.70 26.41 -12.99
CA ARG A 64 7.24 26.60 -11.60
C ARG A 64 7.36 25.35 -10.74
N ALA A 65 7.39 24.16 -11.34
CA ALA A 65 7.61 22.93 -10.57
C ALA A 65 9.03 22.84 -9.97
N ILE A 66 9.99 23.66 -10.40
CA ILE A 66 11.40 23.57 -9.96
C ILE A 66 11.96 24.91 -9.46
N ASP A 67 11.12 25.91 -9.23
CA ASP A 67 11.55 27.24 -8.78
C ASP A 67 11.81 27.31 -7.26
N GLY A 68 11.32 26.32 -6.51
CA GLY A 68 11.50 26.23 -5.06
C GLY A 68 10.46 26.98 -4.24
N ASP A 69 9.47 27.60 -4.88
CA ASP A 69 8.36 28.25 -4.21
C ASP A 69 7.15 27.30 -4.18
N LYS A 70 6.70 26.94 -2.98
CA LYS A 70 5.55 26.05 -2.81
C LYS A 70 4.20 26.76 -3.06
N ASN A 71 4.22 28.07 -3.29
CA ASN A 71 3.04 28.88 -3.61
C ASN A 71 2.83 29.04 -5.12
N THR A 72 3.85 28.77 -5.94
CA THR A 72 3.73 28.64 -7.39
C THR A 72 3.57 27.17 -7.76
N PHE A 73 3.10 26.89 -8.97
CA PHE A 73 2.98 25.52 -9.47
C PHE A 73 2.93 25.47 -10.99
N TRP A 74 3.42 24.36 -11.54
CA TRP A 74 3.07 23.91 -12.88
C TRP A 74 1.67 23.30 -12.86
N GLN A 75 0.89 23.52 -13.92
CA GLN A 75 -0.37 22.84 -14.14
C GLN A 75 -0.56 22.51 -15.62
N THR A 76 -1.14 21.34 -15.90
CA THR A 76 -1.66 21.00 -17.24
C THR A 76 -2.80 21.95 -17.63
N PRO A 77 -3.13 22.10 -18.93
CA PRO A 77 -4.28 22.87 -19.38
C PRO A 77 -5.57 22.48 -18.66
N TYR A 78 -6.43 23.46 -18.39
CA TYR A 78 -7.71 23.30 -17.69
C TYR A 78 -8.83 24.02 -18.45
N GLY A 79 -10.06 23.48 -18.41
CA GLY A 79 -11.17 23.90 -19.29
C GLY A 79 -12.14 22.75 -19.63
N THR A 80 -12.94 22.89 -20.69
CA THR A 80 -13.98 21.91 -21.10
C THR A 80 -13.47 20.73 -21.93
N THR A 81 -12.28 20.83 -22.53
CA THR A 81 -11.67 19.78 -23.37
C THR A 81 -10.19 19.62 -23.03
N ASN A 82 -9.86 18.86 -21.98
CA ASN A 82 -8.47 18.63 -21.61
C ASN A 82 -8.06 17.19 -21.88
N THR A 83 -6.80 17.04 -22.29
CA THR A 83 -6.16 15.73 -22.45
C THR A 83 -6.10 15.02 -21.09
N PRO A 84 -6.67 13.82 -20.94
CA PRO A 84 -6.51 13.03 -19.72
C PRO A 84 -5.05 12.58 -19.56
N PRO A 85 -4.65 12.14 -18.35
CA PRO A 85 -3.37 11.46 -18.15
C PRO A 85 -3.16 10.32 -19.15
N PRO A 86 -1.91 10.01 -19.54
CA PRO A 86 -0.68 10.36 -18.83
C PRO A 86 -0.13 11.76 -19.10
N HIS A 87 0.32 12.44 -18.04
CA HIS A 87 1.07 13.70 -18.12
C HIS A 87 2.52 13.50 -17.66
N THR A 88 3.46 14.25 -18.23
CA THR A 88 4.88 14.04 -17.95
C THR A 88 5.59 15.33 -17.57
N ILE A 89 6.60 15.20 -16.72
CA ILE A 89 7.63 16.20 -16.46
C ILE A 89 8.99 15.51 -16.59
N THR A 90 9.84 16.06 -17.45
CA THR A 90 11.20 15.58 -17.72
C THR A 90 12.20 16.66 -17.30
N ILE A 91 13.12 16.30 -16.42
CA ILE A 91 14.16 17.17 -15.87
C ILE A 91 15.51 16.74 -16.44
N ASP A 92 16.24 17.68 -17.04
CA ASP A 92 17.66 17.54 -17.39
C ASP A 92 18.49 18.26 -16.32
N MET A 93 19.18 17.48 -15.49
CA MET A 93 20.01 17.96 -14.39
C MET A 93 21.39 18.47 -14.85
N LYS A 94 21.65 18.45 -16.17
CA LYS A 94 22.88 18.87 -16.88
C LYS A 94 24.13 18.06 -16.64
N GLN A 95 24.22 17.36 -15.51
CA GLN A 95 25.30 16.46 -15.16
C GLN A 95 24.75 15.16 -14.59
N THR A 96 25.57 14.11 -14.63
CA THR A 96 25.22 12.83 -14.01
C THR A 96 25.19 12.97 -12.49
N GLN A 97 24.11 12.48 -11.88
CA GLN A 97 23.85 12.45 -10.45
C GLN A 97 23.61 10.99 -10.02
N TYR A 98 23.86 10.66 -8.76
CA TYR A 98 23.52 9.38 -8.15
C TYR A 98 22.10 9.47 -7.57
N VAL A 99 21.10 9.46 -8.46
CA VAL A 99 19.72 9.70 -8.08
C VAL A 99 19.20 8.56 -7.20
N SER A 100 18.63 8.90 -6.06
CA SER A 100 18.12 7.94 -5.06
C SER A 100 16.65 8.15 -4.69
N GLY A 101 16.03 9.21 -5.20
CA GLY A 101 14.61 9.46 -4.96
C GLY A 101 14.15 10.81 -5.51
N LEU A 102 12.86 11.08 -5.33
CA LEU A 102 12.25 12.36 -5.62
C LEU A 102 11.20 12.72 -4.57
N GLN A 103 10.90 14.01 -4.46
CA GLN A 103 9.77 14.52 -3.69
C GLN A 103 8.93 15.44 -4.56
N ILE A 104 7.61 15.25 -4.51
CA ILE A 104 6.63 16.08 -5.19
C ILE A 104 5.74 16.73 -4.15
N THR A 105 5.69 18.07 -4.16
CA THR A 105 4.75 18.85 -3.36
C THR A 105 3.53 19.18 -4.22
N PRO A 106 2.31 18.78 -3.81
CA PRO A 106 1.08 19.21 -4.48
C PRO A 106 0.86 20.71 -4.29
N ARG A 107 -0.11 21.29 -5.01
CA ARG A 107 -0.54 22.68 -4.80
C ARG A 107 -0.96 22.91 -3.34
N GLN A 108 -0.58 24.06 -2.80
CA GLN A 108 -0.82 24.41 -1.39
C GLN A 108 -2.00 25.38 -1.20
N ASP A 109 -2.77 25.66 -2.25
CA ASP A 109 -3.91 26.57 -2.26
C ASP A 109 -5.26 25.91 -1.94
N GLY A 110 -5.24 24.65 -1.47
CA GLY A 110 -6.43 23.88 -1.12
C GLY A 110 -7.15 23.22 -2.30
N ASN A 111 -6.67 23.38 -3.53
CA ASN A 111 -7.26 22.68 -4.68
C ASN A 111 -6.85 21.20 -4.71
N THR A 112 -7.84 20.31 -4.58
CA THR A 112 -7.64 18.85 -4.54
C THR A 112 -7.82 18.17 -5.91
N ARG A 113 -8.24 18.91 -6.94
CA ARG A 113 -8.58 18.36 -8.27
C ARG A 113 -7.37 18.02 -9.14
N ASN A 114 -6.16 18.21 -8.62
CA ASN A 114 -4.90 18.05 -9.33
C ASN A 114 -3.99 16.98 -8.72
N TRP A 115 -4.46 16.24 -7.71
CA TRP A 115 -3.65 15.24 -7.03
C TRP A 115 -3.29 14.09 -7.95
N ILE A 116 -2.02 13.74 -7.95
CA ILE A 116 -1.47 12.63 -8.73
C ILE A 116 -1.86 11.32 -8.05
N GLY A 117 -2.45 10.40 -8.83
CA GLY A 117 -2.75 9.04 -8.39
C GLY A 117 -1.61 8.11 -8.79
N ARG A 118 -1.83 7.31 -9.84
CA ARG A 118 -0.83 6.40 -10.38
C ARG A 118 0.32 7.15 -11.03
N HIS A 119 1.54 6.64 -10.86
CA HIS A 119 2.74 7.22 -11.44
C HIS A 119 3.83 6.20 -11.75
N GLU A 120 4.78 6.66 -12.56
CA GLU A 120 6.04 5.97 -12.86
C GLU A 120 7.20 6.96 -12.84
N VAL A 121 8.37 6.45 -12.44
CA VAL A 121 9.63 7.20 -12.41
C VAL A 121 10.65 6.50 -13.30
N TYR A 122 11.25 7.26 -14.21
CA TYR A 122 12.28 6.79 -15.13
C TYR A 122 13.54 7.62 -15.00
N LEU A 123 14.67 6.96 -15.22
CA LEU A 123 15.99 7.59 -15.24
C LEU A 123 16.66 7.33 -16.58
N SER A 124 17.48 8.28 -17.03
CA SER A 124 18.21 8.16 -18.29
C SER A 124 19.55 8.91 -18.24
N SER A 125 20.53 8.40 -18.98
CA SER A 125 21.81 9.06 -19.23
C SER A 125 21.79 9.99 -20.44
N ASP A 126 20.91 9.74 -21.42
CA ASP A 126 20.88 10.42 -22.73
C ASP A 126 19.58 11.21 -22.99
N GLY A 127 18.55 11.03 -22.17
CA GLY A 127 17.25 11.70 -22.29
C GLY A 127 16.33 11.10 -23.35
N THR A 128 16.76 10.04 -24.05
CA THR A 128 16.00 9.38 -25.12
C THR A 128 15.66 7.93 -24.75
N ASN A 129 16.59 7.20 -24.13
CA ASN A 129 16.41 5.82 -23.68
C ASN A 129 16.11 5.79 -22.17
N TRP A 130 14.92 5.31 -21.80
CA TRP A 130 14.41 5.38 -20.42
C TRP A 130 14.35 4.02 -19.71
N GLY A 131 14.41 2.91 -20.46
CA GLY A 131 14.34 1.57 -19.88
C GLY A 131 13.02 1.31 -19.13
N LYS A 132 13.11 0.50 -18.07
CA LYS A 132 11.99 0.21 -17.16
C LYS A 132 11.90 1.27 -16.06
N PRO A 133 10.71 1.52 -15.48
CA PRO A 133 10.60 2.44 -14.36
C PRO A 133 11.42 1.93 -13.16
N VAL A 134 12.13 2.84 -12.49
CA VAL A 134 12.88 2.54 -11.25
C VAL A 134 11.95 2.50 -10.02
N ALA A 135 10.82 3.19 -10.12
CA ALA A 135 9.74 3.16 -9.17
C ALA A 135 8.41 3.36 -9.90
N PHE A 136 7.36 2.73 -9.39
CA PHE A 136 5.99 2.98 -9.83
C PHE A 136 5.04 2.76 -8.67
N GLY A 137 3.84 3.29 -8.79
CA GLY A 137 2.81 2.99 -7.82
C GLY A 137 1.72 4.04 -7.85
N THR A 138 1.19 4.31 -6.67
CA THR A 138 -0.02 5.10 -6.50
C THR A 138 0.06 5.91 -5.22
N TYR A 139 -0.03 7.23 -5.33
CA TYR A 139 -0.15 8.09 -4.15
C TYR A 139 -1.59 8.14 -3.61
N TRP A 140 -1.71 8.40 -2.31
CA TRP A 140 -3.00 8.55 -1.64
C TRP A 140 -3.80 9.78 -2.11
N GLY A 141 -3.12 10.90 -2.39
CA GLY A 141 -3.76 12.20 -2.60
C GLY A 141 -4.00 12.96 -1.30
N ASP A 142 -3.10 13.88 -0.95
CA ASP A 142 -3.23 14.80 0.18
C ASP A 142 -2.44 16.09 -0.11
N LYS A 143 -2.48 17.07 0.77
CA LYS A 143 -1.73 18.33 0.69
C LYS A 143 -0.24 18.20 1.03
N TYR A 144 0.17 17.07 1.60
CA TYR A 144 1.55 16.85 2.03
C TYR A 144 2.44 16.38 0.88
N PRO A 145 3.75 16.68 0.91
CA PRO A 145 4.69 16.15 -0.08
C PRO A 145 4.76 14.62 -0.06
N TRP A 146 4.83 14.03 -1.23
CA TRP A 146 5.11 12.60 -1.41
C TRP A 146 6.57 12.39 -1.74
N ILE A 147 7.15 11.31 -1.22
CA ILE A 147 8.51 10.91 -1.52
C ILE A 147 8.47 9.52 -2.16
N THR A 148 9.14 9.39 -3.30
CA THR A 148 9.41 8.12 -3.95
C THR A 148 10.90 7.83 -3.85
N ASN A 149 11.24 6.78 -3.10
CA ASN A 149 12.61 6.33 -2.88
C ASN A 149 12.91 5.14 -3.78
N PHE A 150 14.14 5.01 -4.28
CA PHE A 150 14.55 3.84 -5.05
C PHE A 150 16.06 3.60 -4.93
N GLU A 151 16.49 2.43 -5.37
CA GLU A 151 17.91 2.07 -5.41
C GLU A 151 18.71 3.12 -6.20
N THR A 152 19.85 3.51 -5.64
CA THR A 152 20.67 4.60 -6.22
C THR A 152 21.15 4.23 -7.63
N GLN A 153 20.87 5.09 -8.60
CA GLN A 153 21.27 4.88 -9.99
C GLN A 153 21.87 6.15 -10.62
N PRO A 154 23.03 6.05 -11.30
CA PRO A 154 23.61 7.16 -12.06
C PRO A 154 22.69 7.60 -13.21
N ALA A 155 22.30 8.87 -13.23
CA ALA A 155 21.43 9.42 -14.27
C ALA A 155 21.65 10.93 -14.44
N ARG A 156 21.45 11.45 -15.64
CA ARG A 156 21.40 12.90 -15.92
C ARG A 156 19.97 13.40 -16.05
N TYR A 157 19.08 12.54 -16.53
CA TYR A 157 17.69 12.87 -16.78
C TYR A 157 16.80 12.06 -15.85
N LEU A 158 15.75 12.71 -15.35
CA LEU A 158 14.65 12.09 -14.65
C LEU A 158 13.36 12.41 -15.39
N ARG A 159 12.49 11.41 -15.58
CA ARG A 159 11.14 11.60 -16.08
C ARG A 159 10.17 11.04 -15.07
N PHE A 160 9.23 11.87 -14.67
CA PHE A 160 8.07 11.48 -13.89
C PHE A 160 6.85 11.47 -14.80
N VAL A 161 6.07 10.39 -14.73
CA VAL A 161 4.84 10.20 -15.51
C VAL A 161 3.69 10.07 -14.52
N ALA A 162 2.80 11.05 -14.50
CA ALA A 162 1.51 10.95 -13.81
C ALA A 162 0.53 10.19 -14.71
N LEU A 163 0.28 8.91 -14.40
CA LEU A 163 -0.59 8.02 -15.16
C LEU A 163 -2.08 8.22 -14.84
N SER A 164 -2.40 8.81 -13.68
CA SER A 164 -3.77 9.18 -13.34
C SER A 164 -3.83 10.34 -12.35
N ASN A 165 -5.01 10.94 -12.23
CA ASN A 165 -5.39 11.70 -11.05
C ASN A 165 -5.90 10.74 -9.96
N VAL A 166 -5.92 11.17 -8.70
CA VAL A 166 -6.53 10.42 -7.59
C VAL A 166 -8.03 10.27 -7.80
N ASN A 167 -8.69 11.34 -8.27
CA ASN A 167 -10.08 11.29 -8.70
C ASN A 167 -10.13 11.16 -10.24
N PRO A 168 -10.66 10.04 -10.80
CA PRO A 168 -10.70 9.81 -12.23
C PRO A 168 -11.55 10.83 -13.02
N ASP A 169 -12.44 11.58 -12.36
CA ASP A 169 -13.23 12.63 -12.99
C ASP A 169 -12.40 13.87 -13.38
N TYR A 170 -11.18 13.99 -12.86
CA TYR A 170 -10.31 15.13 -13.10
C TYR A 170 -9.13 14.76 -14.02
N PRO A 171 -9.00 15.39 -15.20
CA PRO A 171 -7.92 15.09 -16.14
C PRO A 171 -6.61 15.84 -15.83
N TRP A 172 -6.62 16.71 -14.82
CA TRP A 172 -5.56 17.69 -14.59
C TRP A 172 -4.51 17.20 -13.58
N ILE A 173 -3.27 17.66 -13.75
CA ILE A 173 -2.17 17.45 -12.82
C ILE A 173 -1.49 18.78 -12.53
N ALA A 174 -1.05 18.95 -11.29
CA ALA A 174 -0.27 20.10 -10.87
C ALA A 174 0.83 19.70 -9.89
N ILE A 175 1.97 20.38 -9.97
CA ILE A 175 3.11 20.20 -9.06
C ILE A 175 3.59 21.58 -8.62
N ALA A 176 3.58 21.83 -7.32
CA ALA A 176 4.12 23.05 -6.74
C ALA A 176 5.64 23.02 -6.69
N ASP A 177 6.22 21.92 -6.19
CA ASP A 177 7.66 21.80 -6.04
C ASP A 177 8.11 20.37 -6.30
N PHE A 178 9.17 20.22 -7.07
CA PHE A 178 9.77 18.95 -7.49
C PHE A 178 11.24 18.95 -7.07
N VAL A 179 11.59 18.03 -6.18
CA VAL A 179 12.94 17.83 -5.66
C VAL A 179 13.45 16.46 -6.11
N VAL A 180 14.70 16.39 -6.54
CA VAL A 180 15.40 15.12 -6.80
C VAL A 180 16.51 14.96 -5.77
N TYR A 181 16.63 13.76 -5.21
CA TYR A 181 17.64 13.45 -4.20
C TYR A 181 18.83 12.72 -4.83
N ASN A 182 20.02 13.06 -4.35
CA ASN A 182 21.29 12.45 -4.72
C ASN A 182 21.91 11.77 -3.50
N ALA A 183 22.20 10.48 -3.65
CA ALA A 183 22.98 9.75 -2.68
C ALA A 183 24.43 10.25 -2.66
N LEU A 184 25.03 10.29 -1.47
CA LEU A 184 26.43 10.71 -1.30
C LEU A 184 27.43 9.74 -1.96
N LYS A 185 27.02 8.49 -2.18
CA LYS A 185 27.87 7.43 -2.75
C LYS A 185 27.04 6.52 -3.64
N TYR A 186 27.70 5.94 -4.64
CA TYR A 186 27.14 4.88 -5.47
C TYR A 186 28.10 3.69 -5.49
N SER A 187 27.56 2.48 -5.44
CA SER A 187 28.30 1.24 -5.63
C SER A 187 27.50 0.34 -6.56
N PRO A 188 28.05 -0.04 -7.73
CA PRO A 188 27.36 -0.96 -8.63
C PRO A 188 27.02 -2.29 -7.95
N PRO A 189 25.82 -2.87 -8.20
CA PRO A 189 25.47 -4.18 -7.66
C PRO A 189 26.48 -5.25 -8.10
N ALA A 190 26.97 -6.05 -7.15
CA ALA A 190 27.88 -7.15 -7.45
C ALA A 190 27.17 -8.24 -8.28
N LYS A 191 27.90 -8.85 -9.21
CA LYS A 191 27.38 -9.94 -10.03
C LYS A 191 27.09 -11.16 -9.14
N GLY A 192 25.94 -11.80 -9.37
CA GLY A 192 25.57 -13.05 -8.70
C GLY A 192 24.91 -12.92 -7.33
N LEU A 193 24.69 -11.70 -6.80
CA LEU A 193 24.10 -11.49 -5.46
C LEU A 193 22.62 -11.06 -5.50
N GLY A 194 21.94 -11.22 -6.63
CA GLY A 194 20.61 -10.66 -6.85
C GLY A 194 20.63 -9.16 -7.10
N LYS A 195 19.45 -8.55 -7.21
CA LYS A 195 19.26 -7.11 -7.41
C LYS A 195 18.00 -6.64 -6.69
N TRP A 196 18.08 -5.47 -6.07
CA TRP A 196 16.92 -4.75 -5.54
C TRP A 196 16.28 -3.90 -6.65
N GLY A 197 14.98 -3.67 -6.51
CA GLY A 197 14.17 -2.86 -7.41
C GLY A 197 13.21 -3.66 -8.31
N PRO A 198 12.19 -3.00 -8.86
CA PRO A 198 11.85 -1.58 -8.67
C PRO A 198 11.21 -1.30 -7.30
N THR A 199 11.07 -0.02 -6.94
CA THR A 199 10.23 0.37 -5.79
C THR A 199 8.76 0.35 -6.16
N LEU A 200 7.93 -0.13 -5.23
CA LEU A 200 6.47 -0.04 -5.29
C LEU A 200 5.99 1.04 -4.31
N ASP A 201 5.42 2.12 -4.83
CA ASP A 201 4.86 3.20 -4.01
C ASP A 201 3.40 2.90 -3.68
N PHE A 202 3.13 2.61 -2.41
CA PHE A 202 1.78 2.32 -1.93
C PHE A 202 1.09 3.55 -1.33
N PRO A 203 -0.24 3.68 -1.48
CA PRO A 203 -1.01 4.77 -0.91
C PRO A 203 -1.31 4.59 0.59
N VAL A 204 -0.92 3.45 1.17
CA VAL A 204 -0.99 3.15 2.61
C VAL A 204 0.35 2.61 3.08
N ILE A 205 0.66 2.73 4.38
CA ILE A 205 1.84 2.09 4.96
C ILE A 205 1.56 0.58 5.11
N PRO A 206 2.26 -0.31 4.37
CA PRO A 206 2.02 -1.75 4.39
C PRO A 206 2.59 -2.40 5.67
N VAL A 207 1.89 -2.27 6.80
CA VAL A 207 2.31 -2.89 8.08
C VAL A 207 1.89 -4.36 8.17
N ALA A 208 0.96 -4.79 7.32
CA ALA A 208 0.57 -6.18 7.14
C ALA A 208 0.14 -6.41 5.68
N GLY A 209 0.17 -7.67 5.26
CA GLY A 209 -0.18 -8.06 3.89
C GLY A 209 -0.21 -9.56 3.70
N ALA A 210 -0.79 -9.99 2.59
CA ALA A 210 -0.84 -11.38 2.17
C ALA A 210 -0.82 -11.48 0.64
N VAL A 211 -0.37 -12.63 0.14
CA VAL A 211 -0.52 -12.98 -1.27
C VAL A 211 -1.85 -13.70 -1.43
N GLU A 212 -2.72 -13.18 -2.29
CA GLU A 212 -3.93 -13.87 -2.72
C GLU A 212 -3.54 -15.10 -3.55
N PRO A 213 -3.80 -16.32 -3.06
CA PRO A 213 -3.22 -17.54 -3.63
C PRO A 213 -3.73 -17.85 -5.04
N VAL A 214 -4.97 -17.45 -5.36
CA VAL A 214 -5.59 -17.71 -6.67
C VAL A 214 -5.18 -16.68 -7.71
N SER A 215 -5.22 -15.39 -7.35
CA SER A 215 -4.96 -14.30 -8.29
C SER A 215 -3.46 -14.00 -8.46
N GLY A 216 -2.66 -14.30 -7.44
CA GLY A 216 -1.25 -13.89 -7.32
C GLY A 216 -1.08 -12.41 -6.93
N LYS A 217 -2.18 -11.69 -6.66
CA LYS A 217 -2.14 -10.30 -6.21
C LYS A 217 -1.64 -10.23 -4.77
N VAL A 218 -1.06 -9.08 -4.42
CA VAL A 218 -0.61 -8.80 -3.06
C VAL A 218 -1.56 -7.80 -2.46
N VAL A 219 -2.29 -8.21 -1.44
CA VAL A 219 -3.10 -7.30 -0.62
C VAL A 219 -2.24 -6.83 0.56
N ILE A 220 -2.23 -5.52 0.78
CA ILE A 220 -1.59 -4.90 1.94
C ILE A 220 -2.62 -4.07 2.69
N TRP A 221 -2.36 -3.84 3.97
CA TRP A 221 -3.19 -2.98 4.78
C TRP A 221 -2.42 -2.24 5.86
N SER A 222 -3.08 -1.20 6.36
CA SER A 222 -2.61 -0.32 7.43
C SER A 222 -3.49 -0.48 8.67
N ALA A 223 -4.32 0.53 8.95
CA ALA A 223 -5.33 0.54 10.00
C ALA A 223 -6.60 1.23 9.47
N TYR A 224 -7.39 1.88 10.33
CA TYR A 224 -8.44 2.84 9.92
C TYR A 224 -7.87 4.10 9.22
N ARG A 225 -6.56 4.36 9.34
CA ARG A 225 -5.83 5.43 8.65
C ARG A 225 -4.62 4.87 7.91
N TYR A 226 -4.23 5.56 6.83
CA TYR A 226 -3.17 5.10 5.93
C TYR A 226 -1.78 5.16 6.58
N ASP A 227 -1.60 6.02 7.60
CA ASP A 227 -0.35 6.33 8.28
C ASP A 227 -0.36 6.10 9.80
N ALA A 228 -1.52 5.81 10.39
CA ALA A 228 -1.68 5.79 11.84
C ALA A 228 -2.70 4.76 12.28
N PHE A 229 -2.48 4.24 13.49
CA PHE A 229 -3.41 3.33 14.16
C PHE A 229 -3.97 3.92 15.47
N GLN A 230 -3.47 5.09 15.88
CA GLN A 230 -3.86 5.81 17.10
C GLN A 230 -4.62 7.11 16.76
N GLY A 231 -5.44 7.61 17.68
CA GLY A 231 -6.10 8.94 17.58
C GLY A 231 -7.52 8.92 17.00
N THR A 232 -8.35 9.88 17.43
CA THR A 232 -9.79 10.11 17.10
C THR A 232 -10.79 8.98 17.38
N THR A 233 -12.01 9.39 17.72
CA THR A 233 -13.18 8.54 18.04
C THR A 233 -14.28 8.87 17.01
N PRO A 234 -15.01 7.88 16.47
CA PRO A 234 -14.88 6.45 16.75
C PRO A 234 -13.63 5.84 16.11
N ARG A 235 -12.96 4.97 16.88
CA ARG A 235 -11.90 4.09 16.38
C ARG A 235 -12.54 2.83 15.83
N GLY A 236 -11.89 2.23 14.84
CA GLY A 236 -12.22 0.88 14.42
C GLY A 236 -13.40 0.81 13.46
N GLY A 237 -13.72 -0.41 13.07
CA GLY A 237 -14.84 -0.71 12.19
C GLY A 237 -14.48 -0.87 10.71
N PHE A 238 -13.34 -0.34 10.26
CA PHE A 238 -12.88 -0.51 8.88
C PHE A 238 -11.36 -0.52 8.80
N THR A 239 -10.85 -1.10 7.72
CA THR A 239 -9.41 -1.12 7.40
C THR A 239 -9.16 -0.51 6.02
N LEU A 240 -8.11 0.29 5.91
CA LEU A 240 -7.58 0.75 4.63
C LEU A 240 -6.61 -0.27 4.05
N THR A 241 -6.95 -0.74 2.85
CA THR A 241 -6.18 -1.72 2.09
C THR A 241 -5.76 -1.17 0.74
N SER A 242 -4.72 -1.75 0.14
CA SER A 242 -4.32 -1.53 -1.25
C SER A 242 -3.88 -2.87 -1.84
N ILE A 243 -4.09 -3.03 -3.14
CA ILE A 243 -3.81 -4.28 -3.85
C ILE A 243 -2.84 -3.97 -4.97
N TRP A 244 -1.72 -4.69 -4.99
CA TRP A 244 -0.80 -4.73 -6.12
C TRP A 244 -1.05 -5.97 -6.97
N ASP A 245 -1.18 -5.80 -8.28
CA ASP A 245 -1.20 -6.88 -9.26
C ASP A 245 0.17 -6.99 -9.95
N PRO A 246 0.98 -8.02 -9.65
CA PRO A 246 2.29 -8.20 -10.27
C PRO A 246 2.27 -8.42 -11.78
N LYS A 247 1.13 -8.81 -12.37
CA LYS A 247 1.02 -9.02 -13.83
C LYS A 247 0.89 -7.70 -14.57
N THR A 248 0.22 -6.73 -13.98
CA THR A 248 -0.10 -5.44 -14.61
C THR A 248 0.68 -4.27 -14.01
N ASN A 249 1.37 -4.48 -12.89
CA ASN A 249 2.01 -3.44 -12.09
C ASN A 249 1.05 -2.33 -11.61
N VAL A 250 -0.25 -2.63 -11.55
CA VAL A 250 -1.24 -1.69 -11.01
C VAL A 250 -1.31 -1.85 -9.50
N ILE A 251 -1.20 -0.72 -8.80
CA ILE A 251 -1.47 -0.60 -7.36
C ILE A 251 -2.77 0.19 -7.21
N SER A 252 -3.75 -0.35 -6.48
CA SER A 252 -5.04 0.34 -6.28
C SER A 252 -4.90 1.57 -5.37
N ASN A 253 -5.63 2.66 -5.68
CA ASN A 253 -5.59 3.91 -4.91
C ASN A 253 -5.97 3.73 -3.43
N ARG A 254 -7.08 3.02 -3.17
CA ARG A 254 -7.59 2.76 -1.82
C ARG A 254 -8.76 1.81 -1.90
N ASN A 255 -8.74 0.79 -1.05
CA ASN A 255 -9.89 -0.07 -0.80
C ASN A 255 -10.26 0.06 0.68
N VAL A 256 -11.55 0.19 0.97
CA VAL A 256 -12.06 0.21 2.36
C VAL A 256 -12.73 -1.13 2.62
N SER A 257 -12.19 -1.88 3.58
CA SER A 257 -12.81 -3.11 4.06
C SER A 257 -13.66 -2.78 5.29
N ASN A 258 -14.94 -2.49 5.10
CA ASN A 258 -15.88 -2.10 6.15
C ASN A 258 -16.53 -3.32 6.83
N ASN A 259 -15.70 -4.17 7.45
CA ASN A 259 -16.13 -5.42 8.08
C ASN A 259 -16.34 -5.28 9.60
N HIS A 260 -16.56 -4.06 10.08
CA HIS A 260 -16.56 -3.75 11.51
C HIS A 260 -15.25 -4.18 12.20
N HIS A 261 -14.13 -4.08 11.47
CA HIS A 261 -12.81 -4.56 11.89
C HIS A 261 -11.69 -3.68 11.30
N ASP A 262 -10.98 -2.98 12.17
CA ASP A 262 -9.65 -2.43 11.95
C ASP A 262 -8.60 -3.49 12.27
N MET A 263 -8.01 -4.05 11.21
CA MET A 263 -7.11 -5.20 11.21
C MET A 263 -5.65 -4.83 11.49
N PHE A 264 -5.37 -3.68 12.11
CA PHE A 264 -4.03 -3.34 12.58
C PHE A 264 -3.63 -4.21 13.79
N CYS A 265 -2.40 -4.74 13.83
CA CYS A 265 -1.88 -5.67 14.85
C CYS A 265 -2.53 -7.08 14.94
N PRO A 266 -2.86 -7.76 13.83
CA PRO A 266 -3.64 -8.98 13.88
C PRO A 266 -2.76 -10.24 14.01
N GLY A 267 -3.38 -11.39 14.26
CA GLY A 267 -2.87 -12.70 13.85
C GLY A 267 -3.39 -13.06 12.45
N ILE A 268 -2.54 -13.67 11.61
CA ILE A 268 -2.85 -13.96 10.20
C ILE A 268 -2.54 -15.44 9.90
N SER A 269 -3.47 -16.16 9.30
CA SER A 269 -3.25 -17.55 8.84
C SER A 269 -4.10 -17.86 7.61
N MET A 270 -3.59 -18.70 6.71
CA MET A 270 -4.38 -19.29 5.62
C MET A 270 -4.97 -20.62 6.10
N ASP A 271 -6.30 -20.75 6.19
CA ASP A 271 -6.94 -21.98 6.63
C ASP A 271 -6.96 -23.09 5.55
N GLY A 272 -7.48 -24.27 5.91
CA GLY A 272 -7.58 -25.42 5.01
C GLY A 272 -8.57 -25.26 3.86
N GLU A 273 -9.42 -24.23 3.88
CA GLU A 273 -10.37 -23.89 2.82
C GLU A 273 -9.81 -22.82 1.87
N GLY A 274 -8.54 -22.43 2.04
CA GLY A 274 -7.86 -21.43 1.23
C GLY A 274 -8.26 -19.99 1.55
N GLN A 275 -8.82 -19.75 2.74
CA GLN A 275 -9.23 -18.42 3.19
C GLN A 275 -8.15 -17.83 4.12
N ILE A 276 -7.88 -16.53 4.01
CA ILE A 276 -6.97 -15.86 4.94
C ILE A 276 -7.78 -15.33 6.12
N VAL A 277 -7.51 -15.88 7.30
CA VAL A 277 -8.14 -15.55 8.57
C VAL A 277 -7.30 -14.48 9.28
N VAL A 278 -7.86 -13.29 9.42
CA VAL A 278 -7.25 -12.13 10.11
C VAL A 278 -8.00 -11.88 11.42
N THR A 279 -7.27 -11.85 12.53
CA THR A 279 -7.86 -11.87 13.88
C THR A 279 -7.38 -10.73 14.76
N GLY A 280 -8.29 -10.12 15.51
CA GLY A 280 -8.01 -9.16 16.56
C GLY A 280 -7.25 -7.92 16.09
N GLY A 281 -6.38 -7.40 16.95
CA GLY A 281 -5.70 -6.14 16.67
C GLY A 281 -6.46 -4.95 17.27
N ASN A 282 -6.67 -3.88 16.50
CA ASN A 282 -7.37 -2.69 16.98
C ASN A 282 -8.80 -3.03 17.43
N ASP A 283 -9.53 -3.80 16.64
CA ASP A 283 -10.81 -4.40 17.05
C ASP A 283 -10.59 -5.82 17.61
N ALA A 284 -10.10 -5.89 18.85
CA ALA A 284 -9.44 -7.05 19.44
C ALA A 284 -10.22 -8.39 19.43
N LYS A 285 -11.55 -8.42 19.31
CA LYS A 285 -12.33 -9.68 19.23
C LYS A 285 -12.62 -10.14 17.80
N LYS A 286 -12.44 -9.28 16.81
CA LYS A 286 -12.99 -9.51 15.48
C LYS A 286 -12.19 -10.51 14.69
N THR A 287 -12.90 -11.19 13.78
CA THR A 287 -12.31 -12.03 12.75
C THR A 287 -12.81 -11.52 11.41
N THR A 288 -11.89 -11.32 10.46
CA THR A 288 -12.22 -10.99 9.08
C THR A 288 -11.50 -11.96 8.17
N ILE A 289 -12.21 -12.41 7.15
CA ILE A 289 -11.79 -13.48 6.27
C ILE A 289 -11.64 -12.90 4.87
N LEU A 290 -10.45 -13.04 4.26
CA LEU A 290 -10.27 -12.81 2.84
C LEU A 290 -10.50 -14.11 2.09
N MET A 291 -11.55 -14.09 1.27
CA MET A 291 -11.97 -15.21 0.45
C MET A 291 -11.03 -15.39 -0.77
N PRO A 292 -10.95 -16.59 -1.36
CA PRO A 292 -10.10 -16.85 -2.53
C PRO A 292 -10.39 -15.99 -3.76
N ASP A 293 -11.61 -15.43 -3.86
CA ASP A 293 -12.04 -14.53 -4.93
C ASP A 293 -11.62 -13.06 -4.70
N GLY A 294 -10.95 -12.76 -3.58
CA GLY A 294 -10.48 -11.42 -3.20
C GLY A 294 -11.49 -10.62 -2.36
N ASN A 295 -12.66 -11.19 -2.03
CA ASN A 295 -13.66 -10.51 -1.21
C ASN A 295 -13.36 -10.66 0.29
N TRP A 296 -13.53 -9.58 1.04
CA TRP A 296 -13.46 -9.62 2.49
C TRP A 296 -14.85 -9.87 3.09
N VAL A 297 -14.94 -10.82 4.03
CA VAL A 297 -16.20 -11.14 4.73
C VAL A 297 -15.99 -11.18 6.25
N PRO A 298 -17.00 -10.83 7.06
CA PRO A 298 -16.93 -10.97 8.51
C PRO A 298 -16.92 -12.46 8.92
N GLY A 299 -16.05 -12.81 9.87
CA GLY A 299 -16.03 -14.11 10.54
C GLY A 299 -16.64 -14.04 11.95
N PRO A 300 -16.72 -15.17 12.68
CA PRO A 300 -17.15 -15.17 14.09
C PRO A 300 -16.14 -14.44 14.97
N ASP A 301 -16.61 -13.75 16.01
CA ASP A 301 -15.71 -13.17 17.02
C ASP A 301 -14.93 -14.28 17.75
N MET A 302 -13.66 -13.99 18.06
CA MET A 302 -12.85 -14.83 18.95
C MET A 302 -13.47 -14.89 20.36
N GLN A 303 -13.20 -15.98 21.07
CA GLN A 303 -13.59 -16.13 22.47
C GLN A 303 -12.83 -15.16 23.36
N ILE A 304 -11.54 -14.95 23.08
CA ILE A 304 -10.66 -14.06 23.82
C ILE A 304 -10.23 -12.90 22.92
N ALA A 305 -10.34 -11.67 23.42
CA ALA A 305 -9.87 -10.48 22.70
C ALA A 305 -8.33 -10.44 22.67
N ARG A 306 -7.72 -10.25 21.49
CA ARG A 306 -6.27 -10.33 21.25
C ARG A 306 -5.79 -9.22 20.32
N GLY A 307 -4.50 -8.89 20.44
CA GLY A 307 -3.73 -8.17 19.43
C GLY A 307 -2.25 -8.53 19.59
N TYR A 308 -1.49 -8.55 18.51
CA TYR A 308 -0.12 -9.11 18.46
C TYR A 308 0.01 -10.61 18.77
N GLN A 309 -1.11 -11.35 18.84
CA GLN A 309 -1.08 -12.80 18.87
C GLN A 309 -0.52 -13.34 17.55
N SER A 310 0.14 -14.48 17.61
CA SER A 310 0.36 -15.31 16.43
C SER A 310 -0.79 -16.28 16.24
N SER A 311 -1.07 -16.64 14.99
CA SER A 311 -1.94 -17.76 14.64
C SER A 311 -1.20 -18.72 13.71
N ALA A 312 -1.60 -19.98 13.73
CA ALA A 312 -1.04 -21.01 12.87
C ALA A 312 -2.09 -22.01 12.41
N THR A 313 -2.06 -22.34 11.12
CA THR A 313 -2.89 -23.38 10.53
C THR A 313 -2.44 -24.75 11.00
N CYS A 314 -3.38 -25.55 11.51
CA CYS A 314 -3.19 -26.91 12.00
C CYS A 314 -3.22 -27.91 10.84
N SER A 315 -2.80 -29.15 11.10
CA SER A 315 -2.77 -30.23 10.09
C SER A 315 -4.14 -30.62 9.54
N ASP A 316 -5.23 -30.24 10.20
CA ASP A 316 -6.61 -30.49 9.80
C ASP A 316 -7.30 -29.26 9.16
N GLY A 317 -6.52 -28.21 8.86
CA GLY A 317 -7.02 -27.00 8.21
C GLY A 317 -7.63 -25.96 9.16
N ARG A 318 -7.77 -26.27 10.45
CA ARG A 318 -8.22 -25.30 11.47
C ARG A 318 -7.13 -24.29 11.80
N VAL A 319 -7.48 -23.16 12.40
CA VAL A 319 -6.51 -22.11 12.78
C VAL A 319 -6.43 -21.99 14.30
N PHE A 320 -5.24 -22.26 14.86
CA PHE A 320 -4.95 -22.10 16.29
C PHE A 320 -4.37 -20.71 16.57
N THR A 321 -4.69 -20.11 17.73
CA THR A 321 -4.04 -18.89 18.21
C THR A 321 -3.87 -18.88 19.72
N ILE A 322 -2.86 -18.16 20.23
CA ILE A 322 -2.53 -18.04 21.66
C ILE A 322 -1.79 -16.72 21.94
N GLY A 323 -1.89 -16.20 23.17
CA GLY A 323 -1.24 -14.95 23.58
C GLY A 323 -1.89 -13.69 23.00
N GLY A 324 -1.09 -12.63 22.87
CA GLY A 324 -1.44 -11.34 22.27
C GLY A 324 -2.09 -10.35 23.22
N SER A 325 -1.34 -9.82 24.19
CA SER A 325 -1.79 -8.83 25.17
C SER A 325 -1.62 -7.37 24.73
N TRP A 326 -1.40 -7.11 23.44
CA TRP A 326 -1.26 -5.75 22.93
C TRP A 326 -2.57 -4.94 23.00
N SER A 327 -3.71 -5.59 22.69
CA SER A 327 -5.06 -5.03 22.84
C SER A 327 -5.99 -5.99 23.61
N GLY A 328 -7.14 -5.49 24.05
CA GLY A 328 -8.05 -6.21 24.94
C GLY A 328 -7.50 -6.36 26.38
N PRO A 329 -8.08 -7.26 27.20
CA PRO A 329 -7.55 -7.57 28.54
C PRO A 329 -6.10 -8.07 28.48
N ARG A 330 -5.30 -7.88 29.52
CA ARG A 330 -3.88 -8.32 29.55
C ARG A 330 -3.72 -9.66 30.27
N GLY A 331 -2.89 -10.54 29.70
CA GLY A 331 -2.49 -11.82 30.28
C GLY A 331 -3.58 -12.90 30.27
N GLY A 332 -3.20 -14.13 30.62
CA GLY A 332 -4.12 -15.27 30.73
C GLY A 332 -4.73 -15.74 29.40
N LYS A 333 -4.20 -15.30 28.26
CA LYS A 333 -4.76 -15.57 26.92
C LYS A 333 -4.35 -16.94 26.37
N ASN A 334 -4.85 -17.99 27.02
CA ASN A 334 -4.69 -19.39 26.60
C ASN A 334 -5.21 -19.63 25.17
N GLY A 335 -4.91 -20.80 24.63
CA GLY A 335 -5.21 -21.13 23.23
C GLY A 335 -6.71 -21.14 22.90
N GLU A 336 -7.04 -20.81 21.66
CA GLU A 336 -8.35 -21.08 21.05
C GLU A 336 -8.15 -21.51 19.59
N ILE A 337 -9.17 -22.16 19.01
CA ILE A 337 -9.10 -22.72 17.66
C ILE A 337 -10.32 -22.37 16.84
N TYR A 338 -10.10 -21.95 15.60
CA TYR A 338 -11.12 -21.65 14.60
C TYR A 338 -11.35 -22.85 13.70
N ASP A 339 -12.61 -23.23 13.55
CA ASP A 339 -13.06 -24.20 12.57
C ASP A 339 -13.66 -23.47 11.36
N PRO A 340 -13.04 -23.52 10.17
CA PRO A 340 -13.53 -22.82 8.98
C PRO A 340 -14.84 -23.41 8.43
N LYS A 341 -15.10 -24.70 8.67
CA LYS A 341 -16.33 -25.37 8.21
C LYS A 341 -17.50 -25.03 9.11
N ALA A 342 -17.28 -25.09 10.43
CA ALA A 342 -18.31 -24.73 11.41
C ALA A 342 -18.46 -23.21 11.57
N LYS A 343 -17.48 -22.42 11.12
CA LYS A 343 -17.37 -20.97 11.34
C LYS A 343 -17.51 -20.62 12.82
N THR A 344 -16.75 -21.29 13.68
CA THR A 344 -16.77 -21.06 15.13
C THR A 344 -15.38 -21.03 15.75
N TRP A 345 -15.23 -20.22 16.80
CA TRP A 345 -14.07 -20.24 17.69
C TRP A 345 -14.38 -21.06 18.93
N THR A 346 -13.48 -21.98 19.30
CA THR A 346 -13.59 -22.80 20.51
C THR A 346 -12.40 -22.54 21.43
N SER A 347 -12.66 -22.20 22.68
CA SER A 347 -11.62 -22.02 23.70
C SER A 347 -10.94 -23.34 24.04
N LEU A 348 -9.61 -23.31 24.19
CA LEU A 348 -8.78 -24.42 24.63
C LEU A 348 -8.13 -24.05 25.97
N PRO A 349 -8.88 -24.01 27.09
CA PRO A 349 -8.41 -23.43 28.35
C PRO A 349 -7.20 -24.16 28.96
N LYS A 350 -6.97 -25.42 28.58
CA LYS A 350 -5.80 -26.22 29.00
C LYS A 350 -4.56 -26.00 28.12
N CYS A 351 -4.69 -25.27 27.00
CA CYS A 351 -3.55 -24.84 26.19
C CYS A 351 -2.98 -23.55 26.80
N LEU A 352 -2.17 -23.72 27.84
CA LEU A 352 -1.73 -22.61 28.70
C LEU A 352 -0.72 -21.71 27.98
N VAL A 353 -0.90 -20.38 28.10
CA VAL A 353 0.07 -19.39 27.60
C VAL A 353 1.29 -19.24 28.50
N GLY A 354 1.16 -19.54 29.79
CA GLY A 354 2.21 -19.35 30.81
C GLY A 354 3.59 -19.91 30.41
N PRO A 355 3.68 -21.15 29.91
CA PRO A 355 4.97 -21.75 29.53
C PRO A 355 5.72 -21.05 28.38
N MET A 356 5.03 -20.28 27.53
CA MET A 356 5.67 -19.58 26.39
C MET A 356 6.02 -18.11 26.70
N LEU A 357 5.71 -17.61 27.91
CA LEU A 357 5.97 -16.22 28.26
C LEU A 357 7.46 -15.93 28.29
N THR A 358 7.87 -14.85 27.64
CA THR A 358 9.25 -14.34 27.75
C THR A 358 9.44 -13.58 29.07
N LYS A 359 10.70 -13.25 29.40
CA LYS A 359 11.05 -12.39 30.54
C LYS A 359 11.13 -10.91 30.12
N ASP A 360 10.17 -10.45 29.33
CA ASP A 360 10.14 -9.07 28.86
C ASP A 360 10.00 -8.08 30.03
N LYS A 361 10.74 -6.97 29.98
CA LYS A 361 10.72 -5.93 31.03
C LYS A 361 9.37 -5.21 31.09
N GLU A 362 8.65 -5.14 29.98
CA GLU A 362 7.28 -4.60 29.92
C GLU A 362 6.23 -5.63 30.36
N GLY A 363 6.66 -6.81 30.82
CA GLY A 363 5.81 -7.86 31.36
C GLY A 363 4.87 -8.44 30.30
N VAL A 364 3.67 -8.85 30.75
CA VAL A 364 2.73 -9.61 29.91
C VAL A 364 2.25 -8.83 28.68
N TYR A 365 2.34 -7.49 28.67
CA TYR A 365 2.02 -6.67 27.50
C TYR A 365 2.88 -7.04 26.26
N LYS A 366 4.10 -7.53 26.49
CA LYS A 366 5.04 -7.97 25.44
C LYS A 366 5.31 -9.47 25.49
N ALA A 367 5.29 -10.07 26.68
CA ALA A 367 5.78 -11.43 26.89
C ALA A 367 4.98 -12.54 26.19
N ASP A 368 3.75 -12.27 25.76
CA ASP A 368 2.90 -13.23 25.03
C ASP A 368 2.67 -12.88 23.55
N ASN A 369 3.48 -11.97 22.98
CA ASN A 369 3.34 -11.52 21.60
C ASN A 369 4.18 -12.36 20.63
N HIS A 370 3.72 -12.43 19.38
CA HIS A 370 4.51 -12.90 18.23
C HIS A 370 5.19 -14.27 18.40
N ALA A 371 4.48 -15.23 19.01
CA ALA A 371 4.97 -16.59 19.18
C ALA A 371 5.34 -17.23 17.82
N TRP A 372 6.42 -18.02 17.81
CA TRP A 372 6.86 -18.76 16.64
C TRP A 372 6.08 -20.08 16.53
N LEU A 373 4.87 -20.00 15.97
CA LEU A 373 3.95 -21.12 15.89
C LEU A 373 4.11 -21.86 14.55
N PHE A 374 4.15 -23.19 14.61
CA PHE A 374 4.17 -24.06 13.44
C PHE A 374 3.13 -25.17 13.61
N GLY A 375 2.20 -25.26 12.67
CA GLY A 375 1.27 -26.38 12.59
C GLY A 375 2.04 -27.69 12.38
N TRP A 376 1.70 -28.72 13.15
CA TRP A 376 2.38 -30.00 13.06
C TRP A 376 1.44 -31.19 13.28
N LYS A 377 1.98 -32.40 13.10
CA LYS A 377 1.27 -33.66 13.28
C LYS A 377 0.70 -33.76 14.69
N LYS A 378 -0.51 -34.32 14.78
CA LYS A 378 -1.21 -34.61 16.04
C LYS A 378 -0.46 -35.60 16.94
N ASN A 379 0.33 -36.53 16.37
CA ASN A 379 1.10 -37.54 17.09
C ASN A 379 2.52 -37.68 16.48
N ARG A 380 3.54 -37.82 17.34
CA ARG A 380 4.87 -38.33 16.97
C ARG A 380 4.96 -39.81 17.27
#